data_AF-A0A840ANC1-F1
#
_entry.id   AF-A0A840ANC1-F1
#
_cell.length_a   1.000
_cell.length_b   1.000
_cell.length_c   1.000
_cell.angle_alpha   90.00
_cell.angle_beta   90.00
_cell.angle_gamma   90.00
#
_symmetry.space_group_name_H-M   'P 1'
#
loop_
_entity.id
_entity.type
_entity.pdbx_description
1 polymer ?
#
loop_
_entity_poly.entity_id
_entity_poly.type
_entity_poly.pdbx_seq_one_letter_code
_entity_poly.pdbx_strand_id
1 'polypeptide(L)'
;MRSSLLKLFVVGAVLALGASEASARGGSTYDGYSQLLPDWQVFGFDLTPIPNDVASLMAFKASLDPRTQQAINNRCNTDIIVQPWRYSSKVRRFCWGR
;
A
#
# COMPACT_ATOMS: atom_id res chain seq x y z
N MET A 1 35.87 41.94 -14.96
CA MET A 1 36.29 40.92 -15.95
C MET A 1 35.92 39.56 -15.35
N ARG A 2 34.74 39.02 -15.66
CA ARG A 2 34.48 38.01 -16.72
C ARG A 2 35.36 36.76 -16.58
N SER A 3 34.74 35.67 -16.11
CA SER A 3 34.79 34.33 -16.72
C SER A 3 33.81 33.44 -15.95
N SER A 4 32.61 33.21 -16.50
CA SER A 4 32.27 32.08 -17.40
C SER A 4 32.03 30.81 -16.60
N LEU A 5 30.79 30.58 -16.13
CA LEU A 5 29.79 29.74 -16.81
C LEU A 5 30.38 28.44 -17.37
N LEU A 6 30.29 27.38 -16.57
CA LEU A 6 30.37 26.00 -17.05
C LEU A 6 29.05 25.31 -16.69
N LYS A 7 28.18 25.19 -17.69
CA LYS A 7 27.08 24.23 -17.77
C LYS A 7 27.60 23.00 -18.52
N LEU A 8 27.46 21.82 -17.92
CA LEU A 8 27.42 20.51 -18.61
C LEU A 8 26.51 19.60 -17.76
N PHE A 9 25.25 19.40 -18.16
CA PHE A 9 24.72 18.37 -19.07
C PHE A 9 24.67 16.94 -18.48
N VAL A 10 23.44 16.58 -18.07
CA VAL A 10 22.65 15.35 -18.36
C VAL A 10 23.33 13.97 -18.17
N VAL A 11 22.67 13.09 -17.40
CA VAL A 11 22.09 11.79 -17.84
C VAL A 11 21.72 11.01 -16.58
N GLY A 12 20.46 10.57 -16.50
CA GLY A 12 20.00 9.64 -15.48
C GLY A 12 20.62 8.26 -15.66
N ALA A 13 20.87 7.59 -14.54
CA ALA A 13 21.10 6.15 -14.53
C ALA A 13 20.49 5.58 -13.25
N VAL A 14 19.35 4.94 -13.46
CA VAL A 14 18.72 3.97 -12.57
C VAL A 14 19.71 2.81 -12.36
N LEU A 15 20.11 2.56 -11.12
CA LEU A 15 20.66 1.29 -10.66
C LEU A 15 20.18 1.11 -9.21
N ALA A 16 19.05 0.43 -8.97
CA ALA A 16 18.96 -1.02 -8.89
C ALA A 16 20.05 -1.62 -7.97
N LEU A 17 19.71 -1.85 -6.69
CA LEU A 17 20.26 -2.98 -5.91
C LEU A 17 19.59 -3.04 -4.53
N GLY A 18 18.79 -4.09 -4.34
CA GLY A 18 18.15 -4.42 -3.07
C GLY A 18 16.90 -5.26 -3.24
N ALA A 19 16.88 -6.20 -4.20
CA ALA A 19 15.96 -7.31 -4.16
C ALA A 19 16.40 -8.21 -2.99
N SER A 20 16.02 -7.81 -1.77
CA SER A 20 16.02 -8.73 -0.64
C SER A 20 14.96 -9.77 -0.94
N GLU A 21 15.46 -10.97 -1.21
CA GLU A 21 14.79 -12.26 -1.20
C GLU A 21 13.97 -12.44 0.08
N ALA A 22 12.81 -11.77 0.13
CA ALA A 22 11.76 -12.07 1.07
C ALA A 22 11.00 -13.28 0.53
N SER A 23 11.54 -14.45 0.86
CA SER A 23 10.85 -15.73 0.76
C SER A 23 9.62 -15.71 1.68
N ALA A 24 8.54 -15.06 1.24
CA ALA A 24 7.24 -15.15 1.87
C ALA A 24 6.49 -16.34 1.25
N ARG A 25 6.65 -17.51 1.88
CA ARG A 25 5.73 -18.63 1.72
C ARG A 25 4.35 -18.17 2.21
N GLY A 26 3.50 -17.76 1.28
CA GLY A 26 2.12 -17.39 1.55
C GLY A 26 1.36 -17.33 0.24
N GLY A 27 0.90 -18.50 -0.22
CA GLY A 27 0.26 -18.66 -1.53
C GLY A 27 -0.90 -17.69 -1.73
N SER A 28 -0.75 -16.81 -2.73
CA SER A 28 -1.87 -16.16 -3.40
C SER A 28 -1.67 -16.39 -4.90
N THR A 29 -2.02 -17.59 -5.36
CA THR A 29 -1.94 -18.00 -6.76
C THR A 29 -2.97 -17.22 -7.57
N TYR A 30 -2.51 -16.42 -8.52
CA TYR A 30 -3.33 -15.57 -9.39
C TYR A 30 -3.95 -16.38 -10.52
N ASP A 31 -5.28 -16.48 -10.52
CA ASP A 31 -6.10 -17.22 -11.51
C ASP A 31 -6.99 -16.29 -12.37
N GLY A 32 -6.85 -14.97 -12.25
CA GLY A 32 -7.48 -14.02 -13.19
C GLY A 32 -9.00 -13.82 -13.08
N TYR A 33 -9.74 -14.66 -12.34
CA TYR A 33 -11.20 -14.47 -12.11
C TYR A 33 -11.66 -14.55 -10.64
N SER A 34 -10.78 -14.86 -9.69
CA SER A 34 -11.16 -15.18 -8.29
C SER A 34 -10.30 -14.54 -7.20
N GLN A 35 -9.43 -13.58 -7.54
CA GLN A 35 -8.44 -13.07 -6.60
C GLN A 35 -8.82 -11.75 -5.92
N LEU A 36 -8.52 -11.71 -4.62
CA LEU A 36 -8.66 -10.54 -3.78
C LEU A 36 -7.78 -9.40 -4.31
N LEU A 37 -8.29 -8.17 -4.23
CA LEU A 37 -7.50 -6.99 -4.56
C LEU A 37 -6.33 -6.86 -3.56
N PRO A 38 -5.10 -6.64 -4.03
CA PRO A 38 -3.97 -6.43 -3.15
C PRO A 38 -4.07 -5.07 -2.44
N ASP A 39 -3.60 -5.01 -1.19
CA ASP A 39 -3.80 -3.88 -0.28
C ASP A 39 -3.30 -2.55 -0.88
N TRP A 40 -2.16 -2.58 -1.59
CA TRP A 40 -1.60 -1.39 -2.26
C TRP A 40 -2.52 -0.82 -3.34
N GLN A 41 -3.33 -1.65 -4.00
CA GLN A 41 -4.30 -1.20 -4.99
C GLN A 41 -5.56 -0.62 -4.33
N VAL A 42 -5.82 -0.96 -3.07
CA VAL A 42 -6.96 -0.46 -2.29
C VAL A 42 -6.63 0.88 -1.63
N PHE A 43 -5.47 0.98 -0.97
CA PHE A 43 -5.11 2.13 -0.13
C PHE A 43 -3.87 2.92 -0.59
N GLY A 44 -3.13 2.42 -1.58
CA GLY A 44 -1.86 3.03 -2.02
C GLY A 44 -0.64 2.62 -1.18
N PHE A 45 -0.80 1.70 -0.22
CA PHE A 45 0.28 1.13 0.58
C PHE A 45 -0.03 -0.33 0.95
N ASP A 46 0.99 -1.08 1.31
CA ASP A 46 0.87 -2.49 1.66
C ASP A 46 0.62 -2.68 3.16
N LEU A 47 -0.40 -3.47 3.52
CA LEU A 47 -0.65 -3.85 4.91
C LEU A 47 0.13 -5.11 5.31
N THR A 48 0.76 -5.85 4.38
CA THR A 48 1.56 -7.05 4.67
C THR A 48 2.48 -6.93 5.88
N PRO A 49 3.26 -5.85 6.09
CA PRO A 49 4.16 -5.73 7.24
C PRO A 49 3.44 -5.50 8.58
N ILE A 50 2.16 -5.12 8.58
CA ILE A 50 1.40 -4.86 9.80
C ILE A 50 0.81 -6.18 10.33
N PRO A 51 0.94 -6.52 11.61
CA PRO A 51 0.26 -7.69 12.17
C PRO A 51 -1.25 -7.68 11.92
N ASN A 52 -1.85 -8.85 11.66
CA ASN A 52 -3.28 -8.98 11.30
C ASN A 52 -4.21 -9.05 12.53
N ASP A 53 -3.86 -8.35 13.61
CA ASP A 53 -4.72 -8.13 14.77
C ASP A 53 -5.32 -6.71 14.73
N VAL A 54 -6.50 -6.55 15.33
CA VAL A 54 -7.25 -5.28 15.26
C VAL A 54 -6.46 -4.13 15.91
N ALA A 55 -5.72 -4.40 16.99
CA ALA A 55 -4.99 -3.34 17.70
C ALA A 55 -3.87 -2.78 16.83
N SER A 56 -3.04 -3.64 16.22
CA SER A 56 -1.97 -3.23 15.31
C SER A 56 -2.49 -2.49 14.08
N LEU A 57 -3.57 -2.97 13.47
CA LEU A 57 -4.19 -2.35 12.30
C LEU A 57 -4.77 -0.97 12.62
N MET A 58 -5.46 -0.82 13.75
CA MET A 58 -6.05 0.46 14.16
C MET A 58 -4.99 1.44 14.65
N ALA A 59 -3.92 0.97 15.30
CA ALA A 59 -2.77 1.79 15.66
C ALA A 59 -2.06 2.32 14.41
N PHE A 60 -1.85 1.46 13.40
CA PHE A 60 -1.29 1.90 12.12
C PHE A 60 -2.20 2.93 11.45
N LYS A 61 -3.51 2.68 11.37
CA LYS A 61 -4.48 3.64 10.81
C LYS A 61 -4.43 4.99 11.53
N ALA A 62 -4.35 4.99 12.86
CA ALA A 62 -4.25 6.21 13.67
C ALA A 62 -2.92 6.95 13.48
N SER A 63 -1.85 6.26 13.07
CA SER A 63 -0.55 6.87 12.79
C SER A 63 -0.48 7.60 11.44
N LEU A 64 -1.44 7.37 10.55
CA LEU A 64 -1.52 8.04 9.24
C LEU A 64 -1.95 9.49 9.41
N ASP A 65 -1.63 10.34 8.43
CA ASP A 65 -2.11 11.72 8.45
C ASP A 65 -3.66 11.78 8.37
N PRO A 66 -4.29 12.84 8.91
CA PRO A 66 -5.75 12.92 8.96
C PRO A 66 -6.45 12.86 7.60
N ARG A 67 -5.83 13.34 6.53
CA ARG A 67 -6.43 13.28 5.18
C ARG A 67 -6.40 11.86 4.65
N THR A 68 -5.30 11.13 4.84
CA THR A 68 -5.20 9.72 4.47
C THR A 68 -6.19 8.88 5.26
N GLN A 69 -6.33 9.12 6.57
CA GLN A 69 -7.35 8.46 7.39
C GLN A 69 -8.76 8.69 6.83
N GLN A 70 -9.08 9.93 6.44
CA GLN A 70 -10.38 10.24 5.86
C GLN A 70 -10.59 9.59 4.49
N ALA A 71 -9.57 9.58 3.63
CA ALA A 71 -9.65 8.90 2.33
C ALA A 71 -9.89 7.38 2.48
N ILE A 72 -9.20 6.74 3.42
CA ILE A 72 -9.41 5.32 3.77
C ILE A 72 -10.84 5.12 4.26
N ASN A 73 -11.31 5.93 5.22
CA ASN A 73 -12.67 5.82 5.75
C ASN A 73 -13.73 5.99 4.65
N ASN A 74 -13.54 6.96 3.75
CA ASN A 74 -14.43 7.14 2.61
C ASN A 74 -14.44 5.90 1.72
N ARG A 75 -13.28 5.36 1.37
CA ARG A 75 -13.17 4.15 0.54
C ARG A 75 -13.83 2.93 1.18
N CYS A 76 -13.65 2.76 2.49
CA CYS A 76 -14.28 1.69 3.26
C CYS A 76 -15.81 1.78 3.22
N ASN A 77 -16.37 2.99 3.28
CA ASN A 77 -17.81 3.22 3.34
C ASN A 77 -18.50 3.36 1.98
N THR A 78 -17.76 3.49 0.87
CA THR A 78 -18.35 3.65 -0.47
C THR A 78 -18.10 2.47 -1.41
N ASP A 79 -16.93 1.83 -1.32
CA ASP A 79 -16.53 0.76 -2.25
C ASP A 79 -16.51 -0.59 -1.52
N ILE A 80 -15.74 -0.67 -0.43
CA ILE A 80 -15.46 -1.93 0.26
C ILE A 80 -16.72 -2.51 0.93
N ILE A 81 -17.62 -1.64 1.43
CA ILE A 81 -18.89 -2.07 2.01
C ILE A 81 -19.83 -2.72 0.98
N VAL A 82 -19.75 -2.30 -0.30
CA VAL A 82 -20.64 -2.78 -1.36
C VAL A 82 -20.17 -4.13 -1.89
N GLN A 83 -18.86 -4.37 -1.93
CA GLN A 83 -18.27 -5.60 -2.47
C GLN A 83 -17.21 -6.21 -1.54
N PRO A 84 -17.53 -6.52 -0.27
CA PRO A 84 -16.54 -6.94 0.72
C PRO A 84 -15.82 -8.24 0.37
N TRP A 85 -16.41 -9.11 -0.45
CA TRP A 85 -15.80 -10.37 -0.91
C TRP A 85 -14.61 -10.19 -1.87
N ARG A 86 -14.45 -8.99 -2.45
CA ARG A 86 -13.29 -8.67 -3.32
C ARG A 86 -12.03 -8.34 -2.53
N TYR A 87 -12.13 -8.22 -1.19
CA TYR A 87 -11.08 -7.72 -0.33
C TYR A 87 -10.70 -8.74 0.75
N SER A 88 -9.41 -8.75 1.12
CA SER A 88 -8.91 -9.64 2.16
C SER A 88 -9.60 -9.37 3.51
N SER A 89 -9.62 -10.38 4.38
CA SER A 89 -10.11 -10.21 5.76
C SER A 89 -9.31 -9.13 6.52
N LYS A 90 -8.03 -8.96 6.19
CA LYS A 90 -7.14 -7.93 6.75
C LYS A 90 -7.57 -6.52 6.33
N VAL A 91 -7.86 -6.30 5.05
CA VAL A 91 -8.41 -5.02 4.55
C VAL A 91 -9.73 -4.69 5.23
N ARG A 92 -10.62 -5.68 5.39
CA ARG A 92 -11.90 -5.50 6.08
C ARG A 92 -11.72 -5.13 7.56
N ARG A 93 -10.80 -5.80 8.27
CA ARG A 93 -10.41 -5.44 9.65
C ARG A 93 -9.83 -4.03 9.74
N PHE A 94 -8.96 -3.65 8.81
CA PHE A 94 -8.38 -2.31 8.75
C PHE A 94 -9.44 -1.22 8.50
N CYS A 95 -10.51 -1.55 7.77
CA CYS A 95 -11.62 -0.64 7.54
C CYS A 95 -12.45 -0.35 8.80
N TRP A 96 -12.86 -1.40 9.53
CA TRP A 96 -13.90 -1.26 10.57
C TRP A 96 -13.47 -1.67 11.98
N GLY A 97 -12.26 -2.19 12.16
CA GLY A 97 -11.75 -2.65 13.46
C GLY A 97 -12.51 -3.85 14.02
N ARG A 98 -13.00 -4.76 13.15
CA ARG A 98 -13.80 -5.94 13.50
C ARG A 98 -13.32 -7.17 12.73
#